data_AF-A0A644U648-F1
#
_entry.id   AF-A0A644U648-F1
#
_cell.length_a   1.000
_cell.length_b   1.000
_cell.length_c   1.000
_cell.angle_alpha   90.00
_cell.angle_beta   90.00
_cell.angle_gamma   90.00
#
_symmetry.space_group_name_H-M   'P 1'
#
loop_
_entity.id
_entity.type
_entity.pdbx_description
1 polymer ?
#
loop_
_entity_poly.entity_id
_entity_poly.type
_entity_poly.pdbx_seq_one_letter_code
_entity_poly.pdbx_strand_id
1 'polypeptide(L)'
;MKKFNKKFNKRLALISSVIIALIGLFLFAFAVDSGMGVLESLGLTASGVSYSVMAAVGNIGRVTDRDTSGAQIVSKLWIIALDQVDDAVAFPRPNASGEVGTVPLKAGEYMHYFEAIDDSLDDKSTGSKGDITTAVTNTFTFIMGGYRRALQKFMEEHAGDRFVIIYQMAADAQYYIIGNELKPMIFKAFDRTNNKESRSVSFTFENTSFLQAQKYTGAIIKEAPAALAANATNIAFTSSSQYVTSSANSAATTIATISGLAVADEGRIVEILGGGGANPTKIESIAAIVLKNDTTWTGKPGSRLTLKVLDSETLVEVSRIQTA
;
A
#
# COMPACT_ATOMS: atom_id res chain seq x y z
N MET A 1 41.96 -39.27 10.47
CA MET A 1 40.55 -38.81 10.47
C MET A 1 39.66 -39.92 11.03
N LYS A 2 39.06 -39.71 12.21
CA LYS A 2 38.13 -40.69 12.84
C LYS A 2 36.79 -40.69 12.08
N LYS A 3 36.39 -41.82 11.51
CA LYS A 3 35.06 -42.04 10.92
C LYS A 3 34.04 -42.26 12.03
N PHE A 4 33.09 -41.33 12.20
CA PHE A 4 31.92 -41.51 13.07
C PHE A 4 30.84 -42.29 12.32
N ASN A 5 30.71 -43.59 12.59
CA ASN A 5 29.54 -44.38 12.19
C ASN A 5 28.40 -44.11 13.20
N LYS A 6 27.44 -43.25 12.84
CA LYS A 6 26.18 -43.10 13.60
C LYS A 6 25.34 -44.37 13.40
N LYS A 7 25.32 -45.25 14.41
CA LYS A 7 24.32 -46.33 14.48
C LYS A 7 22.93 -45.69 14.64
N PHE A 8 22.12 -45.77 13.60
CA PHE A 8 20.73 -45.31 13.58
C PHE A 8 19.92 -46.15 14.58
N ASN A 9 19.52 -45.54 15.70
CA ASN A 9 18.85 -46.22 16.80
C ASN A 9 17.40 -46.52 16.39
N LYS A 10 17.11 -47.75 15.95
CA LYS A 10 15.78 -48.18 15.48
C LYS A 10 14.64 -47.86 16.46
N ARG A 11 14.92 -47.86 17.77
CA ARG A 11 13.96 -47.48 18.83
C ARG A 11 13.62 -45.99 18.81
N LEU A 12 14.59 -45.13 18.51
CA LEU A 12 14.37 -43.69 18.41
C LEU A 12 13.52 -43.35 17.17
N ALA A 13 13.80 -44.02 16.05
CA ALA A 13 12.99 -43.87 14.83
C ALA A 13 11.52 -44.30 15.03
N LEU A 14 11.30 -45.37 15.81
CA LEU A 14 9.96 -45.88 16.09
C LEU A 14 9.20 -44.95 17.05
N ILE A 15 9.88 -44.37 18.05
CA ILE A 15 9.29 -43.36 18.94
C ILE A 15 8.94 -42.09 18.14
N SER A 16 9.84 -41.61 17.28
CA SER A 16 9.56 -40.47 16.41
C SER A 16 8.39 -40.71 15.45
N SER A 17 8.26 -41.90 14.86
CA SER A 17 7.13 -42.21 13.98
C SER A 17 5.79 -42.23 14.71
N VAL A 18 5.76 -42.71 15.96
CA VAL A 18 4.53 -42.71 16.77
C VAL A 18 4.12 -41.30 17.17
N ILE A 19 5.08 -40.43 17.52
CA ILE A 19 4.81 -39.03 17.84
C ILE A 19 4.24 -38.29 16.61
N ILE A 20 4.82 -38.49 15.43
CA ILE A 20 4.33 -37.88 14.18
C ILE A 20 2.91 -38.37 13.85
N ALA A 21 2.63 -39.66 14.05
CA ALA A 21 1.28 -40.20 13.83
C ALA A 21 0.24 -39.62 14.80
N LEU A 22 0.60 -39.41 16.07
CA LEU A 22 -0.28 -38.78 17.07
C LEU A 22 -0.56 -37.31 16.75
N ILE A 23 0.46 -36.57 16.30
CA ILE A 23 0.29 -35.17 15.84
C ILE A 23 -0.64 -35.12 14.62
N GLY A 24 -0.45 -36.01 13.64
CA GLY A 24 -1.32 -36.09 12.47
C GLY A 24 -2.77 -36.40 12.83
N LEU A 25 -3.01 -37.31 13.79
CA LEU A 25 -4.35 -37.64 14.25
C LEU A 25 -5.04 -36.46 14.96
N PHE A 26 -4.30 -35.72 15.79
CA PHE A 26 -4.78 -34.52 16.47
C PHE A 26 -5.18 -33.43 15.46
N LEU A 27 -4.35 -33.20 14.43
CA LEU A 27 -4.60 -32.21 13.39
C LEU A 27 -5.79 -32.57 12.49
N PHE A 28 -6.01 -33.86 12.24
CA PHE A 28 -7.17 -34.34 11.50
C PHE A 28 -8.47 -34.15 12.30
N ALA A 29 -8.46 -34.46 13.60
CA ALA A 29 -9.60 -34.23 14.46
C ALA A 29 -9.96 -32.73 14.56
N PHE A 30 -8.95 -31.86 14.66
CA PHE A 30 -9.15 -30.41 14.69
C PHE A 30 -9.72 -29.87 13.36
N ALA A 31 -9.21 -30.36 12.22
CA ALA A 31 -9.69 -30.00 10.88
C ALA A 31 -11.18 -30.35 10.68
N VAL A 32 -11.62 -31.52 11.17
CA VAL A 32 -13.02 -31.95 11.07
C VAL A 32 -13.95 -31.08 11.94
N ASP A 33 -13.50 -30.67 13.13
CA ASP A 33 -14.29 -29.86 14.06
C ASP A 33 -14.40 -28.38 13.60
N SER A 34 -13.34 -27.86 12.99
CA SER A 34 -13.31 -26.47 12.48
C SER A 34 -13.80 -26.32 11.04
N GLY A 35 -14.19 -27.40 10.35
CA GLY A 35 -14.60 -27.38 8.94
C GLY A 35 -13.48 -26.99 7.97
N MET A 36 -12.23 -27.07 8.41
CA MET A 36 -11.04 -26.65 7.68
C MET A 36 -10.32 -27.87 7.08
N GLY A 37 -9.57 -27.69 5.99
CA GLY A 37 -8.70 -28.74 5.46
C GLY A 37 -7.55 -29.08 6.42
N VAL A 38 -7.03 -30.31 6.39
CA VAL A 38 -5.87 -30.73 7.22
C VAL A 38 -4.62 -29.86 6.97
N LEU A 39 -4.50 -29.27 5.78
CA LEU A 39 -3.44 -28.32 5.43
C LEU A 39 -3.66 -26.94 6.06
N GLU A 40 -4.92 -26.55 6.29
CA GLU A 40 -5.31 -25.31 6.96
C GLU A 40 -5.10 -25.39 8.47
N SER A 41 -5.31 -26.57 9.08
CA SER A 41 -5.04 -26.78 10.52
C SER A 41 -3.54 -26.78 10.87
N LEU A 42 -2.67 -26.98 9.88
CA LEU A 42 -1.22 -26.82 9.99
C LEU A 42 -0.73 -25.37 9.84
N GLY A 43 -1.62 -24.42 9.55
CA GLY A 43 -1.22 -23.05 9.18
C GLY A 43 -0.40 -22.98 7.89
N LEU A 44 -0.39 -24.06 7.09
CA LEU A 44 0.37 -24.18 5.85
C LEU A 44 -0.40 -23.70 4.62
N THR A 45 -1.65 -23.30 4.80
CA THR A 45 -2.43 -22.60 3.78
C THR A 45 -2.86 -21.25 4.34
N ALA A 46 -1.95 -20.31 4.28
CA ALA A 46 -2.30 -18.92 4.16
C ALA A 46 -1.38 -18.32 3.12
N SER A 47 -1.98 -18.15 1.95
CA SER A 47 -1.71 -17.11 0.98
C SER A 47 -0.29 -17.08 0.42
N GLY A 48 -0.18 -17.31 -0.88
CA GLY A 48 0.85 -16.60 -1.62
C GLY A 48 0.63 -15.10 -1.41
N VAL A 49 1.21 -14.55 -0.35
CA VAL A 49 1.74 -13.20 -0.37
C VAL A 49 2.78 -13.25 -1.46
N SER A 50 2.33 -13.07 -2.70
CA SER A 50 3.13 -12.40 -3.70
C SER A 50 3.58 -11.14 -2.99
N TYR A 51 4.79 -11.15 -2.44
CA TYR A 51 5.39 -9.94 -1.92
C TYR A 51 5.29 -8.96 -3.09
N SER A 52 4.43 -7.96 -2.96
CA SER A 52 4.43 -6.86 -3.90
C SER A 52 5.86 -6.35 -3.94
N VAL A 53 6.41 -6.20 -5.15
CA VAL A 53 7.85 -6.02 -5.31
C VAL A 53 8.35 -4.77 -4.55
N MET A 54 7.46 -3.78 -4.35
CA MET A 54 7.72 -2.62 -3.51
C MET A 54 7.74 -2.88 -1.99
N ALA A 55 6.95 -3.83 -1.46
CA ALA A 55 7.02 -4.21 -0.05
C ALA A 55 8.40 -4.82 0.32
N ALA A 56 9.04 -5.47 -0.65
CA ALA A 56 10.39 -6.01 -0.54
C ALA A 56 11.50 -4.93 -0.54
N VAL A 57 11.20 -3.72 -1.03
CA VAL A 57 12.10 -2.55 -1.05
C VAL A 57 11.82 -1.63 0.15
N GLY A 58 10.56 -1.47 0.51
CA GLY A 58 10.11 -0.66 1.64
C GLY A 58 10.28 0.85 1.42
N ASN A 59 10.14 1.61 2.51
CA ASN A 59 10.38 3.06 2.50
C ASN A 59 11.87 3.36 2.52
N ILE A 60 12.32 4.32 1.71
CA ILE A 60 13.73 4.73 1.65
C ILE A 60 13.85 6.15 2.19
N GLY A 61 14.23 6.25 3.47
CA GLY A 61 14.40 7.54 4.16
C GLY A 61 15.65 8.32 3.74
N ARG A 62 15.79 9.54 4.21
CA ARG A 62 16.90 10.45 3.91
C ARG A 62 18.24 9.92 4.45
N VAL A 63 19.33 10.31 3.80
CA VAL A 63 20.70 10.23 4.34
C VAL A 63 21.10 11.55 4.98
N THR A 64 21.80 11.48 6.12
CA THR A 64 22.36 12.66 6.79
C THR A 64 23.51 13.26 5.97
N ASP A 65 23.80 14.55 6.17
CA ASP A 65 24.84 15.29 5.43
C ASP A 65 26.26 14.68 5.54
N ARG A 66 26.47 13.77 6.50
CA ARG A 66 27.67 12.93 6.60
C ARG A 66 27.87 12.03 5.38
N ASP A 67 26.79 11.63 4.70
CA ASP A 67 26.79 10.67 3.59
C ASP A 67 26.39 11.31 2.24
N THR A 68 25.92 12.57 2.24
CA THR A 68 25.55 13.37 1.06
C THR A 68 25.84 14.84 1.31
N SER A 69 26.67 15.47 0.48
CA SER A 69 26.99 16.90 0.58
C SER A 69 25.73 17.77 0.73
N GLY A 70 25.77 18.68 1.71
CA GLY A 70 24.64 19.39 2.29
C GLY A 70 23.63 20.00 1.33
N ALA A 71 22.38 19.58 1.49
CA ALA A 71 21.19 20.32 1.12
C ALA A 71 20.05 19.89 2.07
N GLN A 72 19.25 20.85 2.53
CA GLN A 72 18.54 20.77 3.82
C GLN A 72 17.01 20.72 3.72
N ILE A 73 16.44 20.58 2.52
CA ILE A 73 14.99 20.43 2.30
C ILE A 73 14.70 19.03 1.75
N VAL A 74 13.66 18.38 2.28
CA VAL A 74 13.33 16.98 2.00
C VAL A 74 12.14 16.93 1.05
N SER A 75 12.35 16.40 -0.15
CA SER A 75 11.25 16.14 -1.06
C SER A 75 10.83 14.68 -0.98
N LYS A 76 9.58 14.45 -0.58
CA LYS A 76 8.99 13.10 -0.48
C LYS A 76 8.23 12.79 -1.75
N LEU A 77 8.50 11.61 -2.29
CA LEU A 77 7.74 11.06 -3.40
C LEU A 77 7.27 9.64 -3.05
N TRP A 78 6.08 9.29 -3.50
CA TRP A 78 5.51 7.96 -3.37
C TRP A 78 5.56 7.25 -4.70
N ILE A 79 6.11 6.04 -4.68
CA ILE A 79 6.18 5.15 -5.83
C ILE A 79 5.21 4.01 -5.60
N ILE A 80 4.28 3.85 -6.52
CA ILE A 80 3.28 2.79 -6.51
C ILE A 80 3.56 1.90 -7.71
N ALA A 81 3.94 0.65 -7.50
CA ALA A 81 4.04 -0.29 -8.61
C ALA A 81 2.63 -0.56 -9.18
N LEU A 82 2.51 -0.68 -10.50
CA LEU A 82 1.23 -0.95 -11.13
C LEU A 82 0.58 -2.25 -10.60
N ASP A 83 1.40 -3.22 -10.20
CA ASP A 83 0.94 -4.48 -9.61
C ASP A 83 0.28 -4.31 -8.23
N GLN A 84 0.54 -3.20 -7.53
CA GLN A 84 -0.12 -2.86 -6.25
C GLN A 84 -1.49 -2.22 -6.45
N VAL A 85 -1.78 -1.72 -7.66
CA VAL A 85 -3.06 -1.10 -8.00
C VAL A 85 -4.11 -2.20 -8.18
N ASP A 86 -5.30 -1.97 -7.63
CA ASP A 86 -6.45 -2.86 -7.83
C ASP A 86 -7.07 -2.59 -9.20
N ASP A 87 -6.97 -3.57 -10.10
CA ASP A 87 -7.51 -3.51 -11.47
C ASP A 87 -9.02 -3.78 -11.53
N ALA A 88 -9.62 -4.26 -10.43
CA ALA A 88 -11.06 -4.44 -10.33
C ALA A 88 -11.80 -3.10 -10.09
N VAL A 89 -11.08 -2.06 -9.63
CA VAL A 89 -11.63 -0.73 -9.36
C VAL A 89 -11.11 0.25 -10.39
N ALA A 90 -12.01 1.02 -11.01
CA ALA A 90 -11.63 2.01 -12.02
C ALA A 90 -10.63 3.03 -11.44
N PHE A 91 -9.51 3.23 -12.14
CA PHE A 91 -8.52 4.21 -11.75
C PHE A 91 -9.11 5.64 -11.78
N PRO A 92 -8.82 6.49 -10.77
CA PRO A 92 -9.40 7.82 -10.68
C PRO A 92 -8.99 8.67 -11.89
N ARG A 93 -9.99 9.22 -12.58
CA ARG A 93 -9.76 10.18 -13.66
C ARG A 93 -9.73 11.61 -13.12
N PRO A 94 -8.97 12.53 -13.75
CA PRO A 94 -8.98 13.93 -13.36
C PRO A 94 -10.39 14.52 -13.49
N ASN A 95 -10.82 15.30 -12.50
CA ASN A 95 -12.05 16.08 -12.56
C ASN A 95 -11.88 17.33 -13.47
N ALA A 96 -12.93 18.14 -13.62
CA ALA A 96 -12.88 19.37 -14.43
C ALA A 96 -11.82 20.39 -13.97
N SER A 97 -11.31 20.25 -12.73
CA SER A 97 -10.25 21.08 -12.14
C SER A 97 -8.86 20.42 -12.22
N GLY A 98 -8.73 19.26 -12.88
CA GLY A 98 -7.46 18.54 -13.00
C GLY A 98 -7.04 17.80 -11.73
N GLU A 99 -8.00 17.50 -10.83
CA GLU A 99 -7.73 16.81 -9.57
C GLU A 99 -8.04 15.32 -9.66
N VAL A 100 -7.14 14.50 -9.12
CA VAL A 100 -7.20 13.04 -9.10
C VAL A 100 -7.36 12.56 -7.67
N GLY A 101 -8.37 11.71 -7.46
CA GLY A 101 -8.66 11.10 -6.15
C GLY A 101 -7.72 9.94 -5.78
N THR A 102 -8.07 9.23 -4.71
CA THR A 102 -7.26 8.13 -4.16
C THR A 102 -7.04 7.00 -5.17
N VAL A 103 -5.78 6.63 -5.39
CA VAL A 103 -5.39 5.46 -6.20
C VAL A 103 -5.89 4.19 -5.49
N PRO A 104 -6.68 3.33 -6.15
CA PRO A 104 -7.16 2.10 -5.56
C PRO A 104 -5.99 1.11 -5.44
N LEU A 105 -5.60 0.76 -4.22
CA LEU A 105 -4.61 -0.28 -3.97
C LEU A 105 -5.31 -1.60 -3.65
N LYS A 106 -4.66 -2.72 -3.96
CA LYS A 106 -5.11 -4.06 -3.55
C LYS A 106 -5.19 -4.15 -2.02
N ALA A 107 -6.07 -5.02 -1.53
CA ALA A 107 -6.27 -5.17 -0.08
C ALA A 107 -4.97 -5.51 0.65
N GLY A 108 -4.59 -4.69 1.64
CA GLY A 108 -3.36 -4.85 2.43
C GLY A 108 -2.12 -4.16 1.85
N GLU A 109 -2.18 -3.63 0.63
CA GLU A 109 -1.09 -2.85 0.02
C GLU A 109 -1.11 -1.40 0.50
N TYR A 110 0.08 -0.81 0.58
CA TYR A 110 0.27 0.60 0.93
C TYR A 110 1.37 1.22 0.04
N MET A 111 1.35 2.55 -0.06
CA MET A 111 2.28 3.32 -0.87
C MET A 111 3.63 3.43 -0.17
N HIS A 112 4.69 3.14 -0.91
CA HIS A 112 6.06 3.30 -0.42
C HIS A 112 6.61 4.66 -0.82
N TYR A 113 7.36 5.29 0.09
CA TYR A 113 7.94 6.62 -0.15
C TYR A 113 9.45 6.61 -0.18
N PHE A 114 10.00 7.44 -1.07
CA PHE A 114 11.42 7.75 -1.17
C PHE A 114 11.63 9.21 -0.75
N GLU A 115 12.62 9.45 0.09
CA GLU A 115 13.06 10.79 0.48
C GLU A 115 14.28 11.17 -0.36
N ALA A 116 14.02 11.90 -1.45
CA ALA A 116 15.05 12.33 -2.38
C ALA A 116 15.96 13.41 -1.78
N ILE A 117 17.15 13.57 -2.37
CA ILE A 117 18.01 14.72 -2.09
C ILE A 117 17.25 15.99 -2.48
N ASP A 118 17.47 17.04 -1.72
CA ASP A 118 16.92 18.37 -1.92
C ASP A 118 17.00 18.83 -3.39
N ASP A 119 15.91 19.44 -3.86
CA ASP A 119 15.73 20.03 -5.20
C ASP A 119 16.17 19.12 -6.38
N SER A 120 16.21 17.80 -6.17
CA SER A 120 16.63 16.86 -7.21
C SER A 120 15.47 16.35 -8.08
N LEU A 121 14.23 16.67 -7.71
CA LEU A 121 13.04 16.31 -8.47
C LEU A 121 12.97 17.14 -9.75
N ASP A 122 12.97 16.47 -10.89
CA ASP A 122 12.77 17.08 -12.19
C ASP A 122 11.56 16.42 -12.87
N ASP A 123 10.49 17.18 -13.07
CA ASP A 123 9.35 16.80 -13.91
C ASP A 123 9.46 17.55 -15.24
N LYS A 124 9.77 16.79 -16.29
CA LYS A 124 10.03 17.33 -17.62
C LYS A 124 9.10 16.70 -18.64
N SER A 125 8.37 17.52 -19.37
CA SER A 125 7.61 17.09 -20.55
C SER A 125 8.21 17.69 -21.82
N THR A 126 8.39 16.86 -22.83
CA THR A 126 8.83 17.30 -24.17
C THR A 126 7.86 16.78 -25.22
N GLY A 127 7.43 17.67 -26.11
CA GLY A 127 6.52 17.35 -27.19
C GLY A 127 7.13 17.73 -28.53
N SER A 128 7.14 16.80 -29.48
CA SER A 128 7.49 17.08 -30.87
C SER A 128 6.39 16.62 -31.80
N LYS A 129 6.03 17.47 -32.76
CA LYS A 129 5.05 17.15 -33.78
C LYS A 129 5.72 16.32 -34.88
N GLY A 130 5.34 15.05 -35.00
CA GLY A 130 5.68 14.22 -36.16
C GLY A 130 4.71 14.44 -37.32
N ASP A 131 4.84 13.62 -38.37
CA ASP A 131 4.04 13.76 -39.60
C ASP A 131 2.54 13.51 -39.42
N ILE A 132 2.15 12.62 -38.49
CA ILE A 132 0.74 12.24 -38.25
C ILE A 132 0.30 12.54 -36.81
N THR A 133 1.17 12.38 -35.82
CA THR A 133 0.85 12.59 -34.39
C THR A 133 1.95 13.37 -33.68
N THR A 134 1.58 14.06 -32.61
CA THR A 134 2.56 14.67 -31.69
C THR A 134 2.98 13.61 -30.68
N ALA A 135 4.27 13.32 -30.56
CA ALA A 135 4.77 12.47 -29.50
C ALA A 135 5.12 13.35 -28.30
N VAL A 136 4.46 13.11 -27.17
CA VAL A 136 4.76 13.76 -25.90
C VAL A 136 5.40 12.74 -24.98
N THR A 137 6.62 13.03 -24.54
CA THR A 137 7.38 12.22 -23.59
C THR A 137 7.48 12.98 -22.28
N ASN A 138 6.99 12.37 -21.21
CA ASN A 138 7.19 12.87 -19.85
C ASN A 138 8.29 12.05 -19.19
N THR A 139 9.22 12.75 -18.56
CA THR A 139 10.36 12.21 -17.86
C THR A 139 10.34 12.76 -16.45
N PHE A 140 10.43 11.87 -15.47
CA PHE A 140 10.50 12.22 -14.07
C PHE A 140 11.80 11.68 -13.49
N THR A 141 12.64 12.55 -12.92
CA THR A 141 13.91 12.15 -12.34
C THR A 141 14.08 12.65 -10.92
N PHE A 142 14.83 11.90 -10.11
CA PHE A 142 15.21 12.31 -8.76
C PHE A 142 16.49 11.60 -8.32
N ILE A 143 17.19 12.20 -7.36
CA ILE A 143 18.46 11.67 -6.86
C ILE A 143 18.27 11.16 -5.44
N MET A 144 18.66 9.90 -5.22
CA MET A 144 18.74 9.28 -3.91
C MET A 144 20.17 9.29 -3.41
N GLY A 145 20.32 9.69 -2.15
CA GLY A 145 21.61 9.74 -1.48
C GLY A 145 22.04 8.42 -0.88
N GLY A 146 23.35 8.19 -0.89
CA GLY A 146 24.02 7.10 -0.20
C GLY A 146 24.13 5.80 -1.00
N TYR A 147 24.80 4.82 -0.39
CA TYR A 147 25.06 3.50 -0.97
C TYR A 147 24.37 2.43 -0.11
N ARG A 148 23.08 2.18 -0.39
CA ARG A 148 22.22 1.30 0.41
C ARG A 148 21.82 0.04 -0.35
N ARG A 149 21.68 -1.08 0.37
CA ARG A 149 21.22 -2.34 -0.23
C ARG A 149 19.79 -2.25 -0.78
N ALA A 150 18.92 -1.47 -0.15
CA ALA A 150 17.55 -1.24 -0.65
C ALA A 150 17.53 -0.56 -2.03
N LEU A 151 18.39 0.45 -2.24
CA LEU A 151 18.54 1.12 -3.54
C LEU A 151 19.09 0.16 -4.61
N GLN A 152 20.06 -0.68 -4.23
CA GLN A 152 20.61 -1.70 -5.13
C GLN A 152 19.57 -2.74 -5.52
N LYS A 153 18.82 -3.25 -4.54
CA LYS A 153 17.72 -4.18 -4.77
C LYS A 153 16.65 -3.57 -5.67
N PHE A 154 16.32 -2.29 -5.45
CA PHE A 154 15.39 -1.58 -6.32
C PHE A 154 15.88 -1.52 -7.78
N MET A 155 17.16 -1.18 -7.99
CA MET A 155 17.77 -1.18 -9.34
C MET A 155 17.82 -2.58 -9.98
N GLU A 156 18.13 -3.61 -9.18
CA GLU A 156 18.28 -5.00 -9.63
C GLU A 156 16.93 -5.62 -10.01
N GLU A 157 15.88 -5.35 -9.23
CA GLU A 157 14.59 -6.05 -9.34
C GLU A 157 13.55 -5.31 -10.19
N HIS A 158 13.64 -3.97 -10.31
CA HIS A 158 12.57 -3.18 -10.90
C HIS A 158 12.92 -2.44 -12.19
N ALA A 159 14.12 -2.62 -12.74
CA ALA A 159 14.47 -1.97 -14.00
C ALA A 159 13.50 -2.39 -15.12
N GLY A 160 12.82 -1.42 -15.73
CA GLY A 160 11.78 -1.64 -16.75
C GLY A 160 10.36 -1.83 -16.20
N ASP A 161 10.17 -1.86 -14.88
CA ASP A 161 8.85 -1.96 -14.26
C ASP A 161 8.02 -0.69 -14.44
N ARG A 162 6.71 -0.83 -14.20
CA ARG A 162 5.69 0.19 -14.42
C ARG A 162 5.20 0.74 -13.09
N PHE A 163 5.15 2.06 -12.99
CA PHE A 163 4.86 2.79 -11.77
C PHE A 163 3.87 3.93 -12.00
N VAL A 164 3.16 4.28 -10.93
CA VAL A 164 2.48 5.55 -10.76
C VAL A 164 3.23 6.31 -9.67
N ILE A 165 3.51 7.58 -9.91
CA ILE A 165 4.34 8.40 -9.02
C ILE A 165 3.50 9.55 -8.51
N ILE A 166 3.47 9.72 -7.19
CA ILE A 166 2.91 10.90 -6.53
C ILE A 166 4.07 11.66 -5.90
N TYR A 167 4.17 12.96 -6.15
CA TYR A 167 5.27 13.76 -5.63
C TYR A 167 4.78 15.12 -5.16
N GLN A 168 5.61 15.79 -4.37
CA GLN A 168 5.43 17.16 -3.96
C GLN A 168 6.73 17.92 -4.26
N MET A 169 6.63 19.04 -4.98
CA MET A 169 7.77 19.93 -5.18
C MET A 169 7.97 20.79 -3.93
N ALA A 170 9.22 21.13 -3.61
CA ALA A 170 9.55 21.91 -2.41
C ALA A 170 8.86 23.29 -2.37
N ALA A 171 8.60 23.88 -3.54
CA ALA A 171 7.93 25.18 -3.68
C ALA A 171 6.40 25.10 -3.53
N ASP A 172 5.80 23.92 -3.68
CA ASP A 172 4.35 23.75 -3.76
C ASP A 172 3.81 22.89 -2.62
N ALA A 173 2.76 23.38 -1.95
CA ALA A 173 2.05 22.62 -0.91
C ALA A 173 1.17 21.48 -1.49
N GLN A 174 1.07 21.39 -2.81
CA GLN A 174 0.18 20.49 -3.52
C GLN A 174 0.91 19.22 -3.95
N TYR A 175 0.21 18.09 -3.86
CA TYR A 175 0.69 16.85 -4.46
C TYR A 175 0.33 16.81 -5.93
N TYR A 176 1.21 16.21 -6.72
CA TYR A 176 1.02 15.92 -8.12
C TYR A 176 1.12 14.42 -8.37
N ILE A 177 0.38 13.92 -9.34
CA ILE A 177 0.41 12.52 -9.78
C ILE A 177 0.77 12.46 -11.26
N ILE A 178 1.69 11.56 -11.60
CA ILE A 178 2.11 11.27 -12.96
C ILE A 178 2.08 9.75 -13.24
N GLY A 179 1.65 9.40 -14.45
CA GLY A 179 1.32 8.04 -14.83
C GLY A 179 -0.13 7.66 -14.51
N ASN A 180 -0.66 6.69 -15.26
CA ASN A 180 -1.97 6.09 -15.02
C ASN A 180 -1.95 4.61 -15.40
N GLU A 181 -3.08 3.90 -15.21
CA GLU A 181 -3.19 2.46 -15.48
C GLU A 181 -2.78 2.06 -16.93
N LEU A 182 -3.06 2.90 -17.92
CA LEU A 182 -2.81 2.61 -19.34
C LEU A 182 -1.47 3.16 -19.85
N LYS A 183 -0.96 4.20 -19.21
CA LYS A 183 0.28 4.93 -19.53
C LYS A 183 1.08 5.15 -18.25
N PRO A 184 1.53 4.07 -17.58
CA PRO A 184 2.34 4.18 -16.38
C PRO A 184 3.72 4.75 -16.71
N MET A 185 4.40 5.26 -15.69
CA MET A 185 5.80 5.66 -15.76
C MET A 185 6.68 4.41 -15.73
N ILE A 186 7.56 4.25 -16.72
CA ILE A 186 8.47 3.11 -16.79
C ILE A 186 9.77 3.49 -16.12
N PHE A 187 10.27 2.65 -15.20
CA PHE A 187 11.60 2.84 -14.63
C PHE A 187 12.65 2.56 -15.72
N LYS A 188 13.14 3.64 -16.33
CA LYS A 188 13.88 3.60 -17.60
C LYS A 188 15.38 3.41 -17.40
N ALA A 189 15.96 4.15 -16.47
CA ALA A 189 17.39 4.19 -16.28
C ALA A 189 17.73 4.60 -14.84
N PHE A 190 18.90 4.17 -14.39
CA PHE A 190 19.51 4.65 -13.17
C PHE A 190 20.98 4.98 -13.43
N ASP A 191 21.49 6.01 -12.78
CA ASP A 191 22.91 6.36 -12.78
C ASP A 191 23.44 6.33 -11.36
N ARG A 192 24.32 5.37 -11.07
CA ARG A 192 24.92 5.19 -9.75
C ARG A 192 26.34 5.72 -9.72
N THR A 193 26.53 6.79 -8.96
CA THR A 193 27.85 7.34 -8.66
C THR A 193 28.34 6.85 -7.30
N ASN A 194 29.55 6.28 -7.26
CA ASN A 194 30.25 5.94 -6.01
C ASN A 194 31.74 6.22 -6.19
N ASN A 195 32.11 7.49 -6.03
CA ASN A 195 33.50 7.94 -6.13
C ASN A 195 33.86 8.80 -4.90
N LYS A 196 35.02 9.45 -4.93
CA LYS A 196 35.49 10.31 -3.84
C LYS A 196 34.60 11.54 -3.60
N GLU A 197 33.86 11.97 -4.62
CA GLU A 197 33.10 13.22 -4.63
C GLU A 197 31.63 13.02 -4.30
N SER A 198 31.03 11.91 -4.73
CA SER A 198 29.62 11.64 -4.51
C SER A 198 29.31 10.15 -4.35
N ARG A 199 28.29 9.89 -3.52
CA ARG A 199 27.66 8.59 -3.33
C ARG A 199 26.16 8.79 -3.49
N SER A 200 25.67 8.59 -4.70
CA SER A 200 24.26 8.80 -5.04
C SER A 200 23.80 7.90 -6.18
N VAL A 201 22.48 7.80 -6.33
CA VAL A 201 21.82 7.14 -7.45
C VAL A 201 20.79 8.10 -8.02
N SER A 202 20.89 8.45 -9.29
CA SER A 202 19.82 9.12 -10.02
C SER A 202 18.88 8.06 -10.61
N PHE A 203 17.57 8.26 -10.46
CA PHE A 203 16.54 7.41 -11.06
C PHE A 203 15.76 8.20 -12.11
N THR A 204 15.52 7.56 -13.25
CA THR A 204 14.79 8.14 -14.37
C THR A 204 13.58 7.28 -14.69
N PHE A 205 12.41 7.89 -14.67
CA PHE A 205 11.15 7.31 -15.09
C PHE A 205 10.64 8.01 -16.34
N GLU A 206 10.07 7.27 -17.29
CA GLU A 206 9.61 7.83 -18.55
C GLU A 206 8.26 7.23 -18.98
N ASN A 207 7.37 8.05 -19.52
CA ASN A 207 6.24 7.57 -20.31
C ASN A 207 6.03 8.42 -21.57
N THR A 208 5.31 7.84 -22.53
CA THR A 208 4.82 8.57 -23.71
C THR A 208 3.33 8.80 -23.56
N SER A 209 2.95 10.00 -23.12
CA SER A 209 1.57 10.40 -22.83
C SER A 209 1.38 11.89 -23.03
N PHE A 210 0.26 12.26 -23.63
CA PHE A 210 -0.18 13.66 -23.71
C PHE A 210 -0.58 14.25 -22.35
N LEU A 211 -0.90 13.40 -21.38
CA LEU A 211 -1.31 13.82 -20.06
C LEU A 211 -0.10 14.28 -19.27
N GLN A 212 -0.15 15.54 -18.84
CA GLN A 212 0.79 16.15 -17.91
C GLN A 212 0.48 15.72 -16.48
N ALA A 213 1.40 15.98 -15.55
CA ALA A 213 1.15 15.80 -14.13
C ALA A 213 -0.14 16.50 -13.70
N GLN A 214 -0.97 15.79 -12.94
CA GLN A 214 -2.28 16.27 -12.46
C GLN A 214 -2.21 16.52 -10.96
N LYS A 215 -3.10 17.36 -10.43
CA LYS A 215 -3.16 17.61 -8.99
C LYS A 215 -3.70 16.36 -8.29
N TYR A 216 -3.05 15.93 -7.22
CA TYR A 216 -3.46 14.78 -6.43
C TYR A 216 -4.13 15.24 -5.12
N THR A 217 -5.36 14.80 -4.91
CA THR A 217 -6.17 15.11 -3.70
C THR A 217 -6.60 13.86 -2.95
N GLY A 218 -6.15 12.68 -3.41
CA GLY A 218 -6.41 11.41 -2.77
C GLY A 218 -5.66 11.20 -1.45
N ALA A 219 -6.04 10.16 -0.72
CA ALA A 219 -5.36 9.76 0.50
C ALA A 219 -4.01 9.08 0.20
N ILE A 220 -2.96 9.50 0.91
CA ILE A 220 -1.68 8.81 0.90
C ILE A 220 -1.73 7.64 1.90
N ILE A 221 -1.68 6.41 1.38
CA ILE A 221 -1.80 5.18 2.15
C ILE A 221 -0.40 4.79 2.62
N LYS A 222 -0.04 5.01 3.88
CA LYS A 222 1.35 4.86 4.38
C LYS A 222 1.62 3.55 5.13
N GLU A 223 0.55 2.86 5.52
CA GLU A 223 0.59 1.66 6.35
C GLU A 223 -0.53 0.73 5.90
N ALA A 224 -0.38 -0.57 6.15
CA ALA A 224 -1.46 -1.52 5.94
C ALA A 224 -2.72 -1.08 6.73
N PRO A 225 -3.93 -1.23 6.18
CA PRO A 225 -5.15 -0.85 6.87
C PRO A 225 -5.21 -1.50 8.26
N ALA A 226 -5.53 -0.70 9.28
CA ALA A 226 -5.73 -1.21 10.62
C ALA A 226 -6.93 -2.17 10.62
N ALA A 227 -6.69 -3.43 10.93
CA ALA A 227 -7.74 -4.44 10.95
C ALA A 227 -8.68 -4.21 12.15
N LEU A 228 -9.96 -4.06 11.86
CA LEU A 228 -10.99 -4.11 12.89
C LEU A 228 -11.17 -5.57 13.34
N ALA A 229 -11.31 -5.77 14.64
CA ALA A 229 -11.55 -7.09 15.20
C ALA A 229 -12.85 -7.70 14.65
N ALA A 230 -12.92 -9.03 14.61
CA ALA A 230 -14.16 -9.73 14.28
C ALA A 230 -15.28 -9.33 15.26
N ASN A 231 -16.48 -9.10 14.73
CA ASN A 231 -17.66 -8.66 15.45
C ASN A 231 -17.48 -7.32 16.22
N ALA A 232 -16.54 -6.46 15.78
CA ALA A 232 -16.35 -5.15 16.39
C ALA A 232 -17.62 -4.28 16.28
N THR A 233 -17.99 -3.64 17.38
CA THR A 233 -19.09 -2.66 17.46
C THR A 233 -18.59 -1.22 17.65
N ASN A 234 -17.26 -1.06 17.76
CA ASN A 234 -16.58 0.21 17.92
C ASN A 234 -15.41 0.31 16.93
N ILE A 235 -15.23 1.48 16.32
CA ILE A 235 -14.00 1.80 15.58
C ILE A 235 -13.09 2.60 16.51
N ALA A 236 -11.99 2.00 16.92
CA ALA A 236 -10.92 2.68 17.65
C ALA A 236 -9.96 3.32 16.65
N PHE A 237 -10.13 4.62 16.42
CA PHE A 237 -9.23 5.39 15.60
C PHE A 237 -7.88 5.59 16.29
N THR A 238 -6.84 5.41 15.49
CA THR A 238 -5.42 5.62 15.79
C THR A 238 -4.84 6.55 14.73
N SER A 239 -3.52 6.66 14.64
CA SER A 239 -2.81 7.38 13.58
C SER A 239 -2.99 6.77 12.18
N SER A 240 -3.56 5.55 12.05
CA SER A 240 -3.81 4.95 10.74
C SER A 240 -4.83 5.77 9.93
N SER A 241 -4.53 5.96 8.64
CA SER A 241 -5.42 6.60 7.67
C SER A 241 -6.42 5.64 7.03
N GLN A 242 -6.22 4.33 7.20
CA GLN A 242 -7.12 3.30 6.67
C GLN A 242 -7.45 2.23 7.71
N TYR A 243 -8.67 1.72 7.64
CA TYR A 243 -9.18 0.63 8.46
C TYR A 243 -9.84 -0.40 7.55
N VAL A 244 -9.76 -1.68 7.89
CA VAL A 244 -10.45 -2.74 7.15
C VAL A 244 -11.39 -3.49 8.10
N THR A 245 -12.64 -3.68 7.68
CA THR A 245 -13.59 -4.48 8.46
C THR A 245 -13.21 -5.95 8.42
N SER A 246 -13.54 -6.72 9.45
CA SER A 246 -13.20 -8.14 9.47
C SER A 246 -14.08 -8.95 8.51
N SER A 247 -13.47 -9.87 7.76
CA SER A 247 -14.17 -10.90 6.99
C SER A 247 -14.63 -12.09 7.86
N ALA A 248 -14.11 -12.19 9.08
CA ALA A 248 -14.32 -13.29 10.00
C ALA A 248 -15.47 -13.06 11.00
N ASN A 249 -16.42 -12.17 10.67
CA ASN A 249 -17.58 -11.92 11.52
C ASN A 249 -18.48 -13.16 11.58
N SER A 250 -18.71 -13.66 12.79
CA SER A 250 -19.56 -14.83 13.05
C SER A 250 -21.06 -14.48 13.07
N ALA A 251 -21.40 -13.20 13.26
CA ALA A 251 -22.77 -12.71 13.28
C ALA A 251 -22.90 -11.34 12.59
N ALA A 252 -24.15 -10.91 12.38
CA ALA A 252 -24.45 -9.57 11.90
C ALA A 252 -23.75 -8.53 12.79
N THR A 253 -22.84 -7.76 12.19
CA THR A 253 -21.95 -6.84 12.90
C THR A 253 -22.23 -5.42 12.43
N THR A 254 -22.62 -4.54 13.35
CA THR A 254 -22.86 -3.12 13.09
C THR A 254 -21.97 -2.27 13.99
N ILE A 255 -21.32 -1.25 13.42
CA ILE A 255 -20.58 -0.25 14.19
C ILE A 255 -21.57 0.70 14.85
N ALA A 256 -21.52 0.79 16.18
CA ALA A 256 -22.39 1.62 16.99
C ALA A 256 -21.67 2.81 17.63
N THR A 257 -20.34 2.75 17.74
CA THR A 257 -19.54 3.77 18.43
C THR A 257 -18.19 3.99 17.74
N ILE A 258 -17.57 5.13 18.06
CA ILE A 258 -16.19 5.44 17.69
C ILE A 258 -15.41 5.84 18.94
N SER A 259 -14.09 5.75 18.87
CA SER A 259 -13.20 6.21 19.94
C SER A 259 -11.83 6.58 19.39
N GLY A 260 -11.01 7.30 20.18
CA GLY A 260 -9.60 7.54 19.87
C GLY A 260 -9.32 8.73 18.93
N LEU A 261 -10.34 9.51 18.55
CA LEU A 261 -10.13 10.79 17.87
C LEU A 261 -9.72 11.88 18.86
N ALA A 262 -8.76 12.71 18.46
CA ALA A 262 -8.34 13.90 19.19
C ALA A 262 -8.62 15.17 18.39
N VAL A 263 -8.56 16.34 19.04
CA VAL A 263 -8.72 17.64 18.36
C VAL A 263 -7.69 17.82 17.23
N ALA A 264 -6.50 17.25 17.38
CA ALA A 264 -5.46 17.28 16.35
C ALA A 264 -5.81 16.48 15.08
N ASP A 265 -6.84 15.63 15.13
CA ASP A 265 -7.33 14.85 13.99
C ASP A 265 -8.35 15.62 13.14
N GLU A 266 -8.77 16.83 13.53
CA GLU A 266 -9.74 17.62 12.78
C GLU A 266 -9.28 17.83 11.32
N GLY A 267 -10.18 17.53 10.37
CA GLY A 267 -9.91 17.60 8.94
C GLY A 267 -9.21 16.38 8.37
N ARG A 268 -8.77 15.41 9.18
CA ARG A 268 -8.16 14.16 8.73
C ARG A 268 -9.16 13.34 7.90
N ILE A 269 -8.68 12.81 6.78
CA ILE A 269 -9.44 11.87 5.95
C ILE A 269 -9.08 10.45 6.39
N VAL A 270 -10.11 9.65 6.66
CA VAL A 270 -10.01 8.25 7.05
C VAL A 270 -10.82 7.40 6.10
N GLU A 271 -10.28 6.27 5.70
CA GLU A 271 -10.94 5.35 4.78
C GLU A 271 -11.23 4.01 5.46
N ILE A 272 -12.46 3.53 5.32
CA ILE A 272 -12.89 2.22 5.80
C ILE A 272 -13.11 1.31 4.59
N LEU A 273 -12.33 0.23 4.54
CA LEU A 273 -12.38 -0.80 3.51
C LEU A 273 -13.26 -1.96 3.98
N GLY A 274 -14.08 -2.49 3.08
CA GLY A 274 -14.90 -3.65 3.35
C GLY A 274 -14.12 -4.95 3.25
N GLY A 275 -13.97 -5.68 4.36
CA GLY A 275 -13.35 -7.00 4.36
C GLY A 275 -14.26 -8.13 3.87
N GLY A 276 -15.58 -7.92 3.81
CA GLY A 276 -16.53 -8.92 3.33
C GLY A 276 -16.90 -10.00 4.34
N GLY A 277 -16.88 -11.25 3.89
CA GLY A 277 -17.34 -12.41 4.67
C GLY A 277 -18.84 -12.69 4.57
N ALA A 278 -19.29 -13.74 5.26
CA ALA A 278 -20.70 -14.12 5.30
C ALA A 278 -21.58 -13.07 6.02
N ASN A 279 -20.99 -12.38 6.99
CA ASN A 279 -21.63 -11.30 7.75
C ASN A 279 -20.84 -9.99 7.61
N PRO A 280 -20.92 -9.30 6.46
CA PRO A 280 -20.17 -8.07 6.25
C PRO A 280 -20.58 -7.01 7.28
N THR A 281 -19.59 -6.29 7.82
CA THR A 281 -19.82 -5.20 8.78
C THR A 281 -20.67 -4.10 8.16
N LYS A 282 -21.64 -3.60 8.92
CA LYS A 282 -22.49 -2.47 8.54
C LYS A 282 -22.11 -1.22 9.33
N ILE A 283 -22.18 -0.07 8.67
CA ILE A 283 -22.05 1.24 9.29
C ILE A 283 -23.30 2.03 8.92
N GLU A 284 -24.05 2.42 9.95
CA GLU A 284 -25.27 3.22 9.82
C GLU A 284 -24.96 4.68 10.17
N SER A 285 -25.83 5.59 9.76
CA SER A 285 -25.75 6.99 10.19
C SER A 285 -26.07 7.04 11.68
N ILE A 286 -25.13 7.52 12.48
CA ILE A 286 -25.25 7.69 13.94
C ILE A 286 -24.73 9.07 14.33
N ALA A 287 -24.95 9.51 15.58
CA ALA A 287 -24.50 10.82 16.04
C ALA A 287 -23.00 11.09 15.78
N ALA A 288 -22.18 10.04 15.88
CA ALA A 288 -20.73 10.12 15.66
C ALA A 288 -20.29 9.92 14.19
N ILE A 289 -21.15 9.37 13.32
CA ILE A 289 -20.83 9.07 11.92
C ILE A 289 -22.01 9.52 11.06
N VAL A 290 -21.85 10.64 10.39
CA VAL A 290 -22.87 11.21 9.51
C VAL A 290 -22.65 10.69 8.10
N LEU A 291 -23.54 9.82 7.64
CA LEU A 291 -23.53 9.26 6.29
C LEU A 291 -24.38 10.10 5.34
N LYS A 292 -23.98 10.16 4.07
CA LYS A 292 -24.75 10.85 3.04
C LYS A 292 -26.09 10.16 2.84
N ASN A 293 -27.17 10.94 2.93
CA ASN A 293 -28.56 10.48 2.81
C ASN A 293 -28.94 9.38 3.81
N ASP A 294 -28.28 9.32 4.98
CA ASP A 294 -28.51 8.31 6.03
C ASP A 294 -28.48 6.86 5.54
N THR A 295 -27.76 6.61 4.44
CA THR A 295 -27.76 5.31 3.77
C THR A 295 -26.71 4.40 4.40
N THR A 296 -27.13 3.24 4.92
CA THR A 296 -26.22 2.24 5.50
C THR A 296 -25.15 1.80 4.51
N TRP A 297 -23.89 1.91 4.93
CA TRP A 297 -22.76 1.34 4.20
C TRP A 297 -22.54 -0.11 4.64
N THR A 298 -22.27 -1.01 3.69
CA THR A 298 -21.98 -2.43 3.95
C THR A 298 -20.57 -2.76 3.46
N GLY A 299 -19.72 -3.25 4.36
CA GLY A 299 -18.31 -3.55 4.12
C GLY A 299 -18.08 -4.84 3.36
N LYS A 300 -18.56 -4.92 2.12
CA LYS A 300 -18.26 -6.00 1.16
C LYS A 300 -16.86 -5.84 0.55
N PRO A 301 -16.24 -6.91 0.01
CA PRO A 301 -14.98 -6.79 -0.69
C PRO A 301 -15.07 -5.75 -1.82
N GLY A 302 -14.06 -4.87 -1.92
CA GLY A 302 -14.03 -3.75 -2.87
C GLY A 302 -14.91 -2.55 -2.48
N SER A 303 -15.70 -2.63 -1.41
CA SER A 303 -16.41 -1.47 -0.86
C SER A 303 -15.47 -0.58 -0.06
N ARG A 304 -15.71 0.73 -0.13
CA ARG A 304 -14.89 1.77 0.46
C ARG A 304 -15.76 2.92 0.96
N LEU A 305 -15.51 3.37 2.18
CA LEU A 305 -16.18 4.53 2.77
C LEU A 305 -15.12 5.54 3.20
N THR A 306 -15.13 6.72 2.59
CA THR A 306 -14.21 7.81 2.90
C THR A 306 -14.91 8.81 3.81
N LEU A 307 -14.37 8.98 5.00
CA LEU A 307 -14.87 9.85 6.06
C LEU A 307 -13.87 10.98 6.31
N LYS A 308 -14.36 12.17 6.65
CA LYS A 308 -13.57 13.29 7.16
C LYS A 308 -13.92 13.51 8.62
N VAL A 309 -12.90 13.61 9.46
CA VAL A 309 -13.04 13.97 10.88
C VAL A 309 -13.43 15.44 10.96
N LEU A 310 -14.56 15.74 11.60
CA LEU A 310 -15.06 17.11 11.78
C LEU A 310 -14.69 17.67 13.15
N ASP A 311 -14.65 16.82 14.17
CA ASP A 311 -14.14 17.13 15.51
C ASP A 311 -13.70 15.83 16.22
N SER A 312 -13.44 15.87 17.54
CA SER A 312 -13.03 14.70 18.32
C SER A 312 -14.11 13.63 18.50
N GLU A 313 -15.34 13.85 18.03
CA GLU A 313 -16.48 12.95 18.24
C GLU A 313 -17.26 12.64 16.96
N THR A 314 -17.00 13.35 15.85
CA THR A 314 -17.80 13.26 14.64
C THR A 314 -16.97 13.05 13.38
N LEU A 315 -17.47 12.15 12.52
CA LEU A 315 -17.01 11.99 11.15
C LEU A 315 -18.15 12.22 10.17
N VAL A 316 -17.82 12.77 9.00
CA VAL A 316 -18.76 13.02 7.92
C VAL A 316 -18.30 12.31 6.66
N GLU A 317 -19.22 11.67 5.96
CA GLU A 317 -18.93 11.06 4.67
C GLU A 317 -18.55 12.09 3.61
N VAL A 318 -17.40 11.84 2.97
CA VAL A 318 -16.91 12.59 1.81
C VAL A 318 -17.31 11.86 0.53
N SER A 319 -17.06 10.54 0.48
CA SER A 319 -17.41 9.71 -0.66
C SER A 319 -17.54 8.24 -0.27
N ARG A 320 -18.20 7.45 -1.12
CA ARG A 320 -18.30 6.00 -0.96
C ARG A 320 -18.22 5.28 -2.31
N ILE A 321 -17.70 4.06 -2.25
CA ILE A 321 -17.83 3.02 -3.27
C ILE A 321 -18.48 1.85 -2.56
N GLN A 322 -19.59 1.33 -3.07
CA GLN A 322 -20.27 0.20 -2.47
C GLN A 322 -20.53 -0.85 -3.54
N THR A 323 -20.00 -2.04 -3.31
CA THR A 323 -20.18 -3.19 -4.20
C THR A 323 -21.53 -3.85 -3.92
N ALA A 324 -22.14 -4.40 -4.97
CA ALA A 324 -23.51 -4.93 -4.96
C ALA A 324 -23.66 -6.17 -4.09
#